data_AF-A0A8W7PJC5-F1
#
_entry.id   AF-A0A8W7PJC5-F1
#
_cell.length_a   1.000
_cell.length_b   1.000
_cell.length_c   1.000
_cell.angle_alpha   90.00
_cell.angle_beta   90.00
_cell.angle_gamma   90.00
#
_symmetry.space_group_name_H-M   'P 1'
#
loop_
_entity.id
_entity.type
_entity.pdbx_description
1 polymer ?
#
loop_
_entity_poly.entity_id
_entity_poly.type
_entity_poly.pdbx_seq_one_letter_code
_entity_poly.pdbx_strand_id
1 'polypeptide(L)'
;LLRGKAHVEWKVFVSGDKRTVKDDQVYIDERAVIWGERAGEGLDVTVPVLVRGQHQFPFRFNIPETNLPCSFESRACYIRYFVKVRRHRTPGNRPCTHTHTLSLSLFRFLYVL
;
A
#
# COMPACT_ATOMS: atom_id res chain seq x y z
N LEU A 1 1.84 -4.84 -2.88
CA LEU A 1 0.61 -4.40 -2.18
C LEU A 1 0.11 -3.16 -2.88
N LEU A 2 -1.07 -3.22 -3.49
CA LEU A 2 -1.82 -2.04 -3.92
C LEU A 2 -2.73 -1.60 -2.77
N ARG A 3 -2.67 -0.32 -2.41
CA ARG A 3 -3.50 0.24 -1.33
C ARG A 3 -4.11 1.57 -1.78
N GLY A 4 -5.42 1.69 -1.61
CA GLY A 4 -6.16 2.95 -1.70
C GLY A 4 -6.77 3.27 -0.36
N LYS A 5 -6.49 4.46 0.21
CA LYS A 5 -7.09 4.88 1.48
C LYS A 5 -7.36 6.38 1.55
N ALA A 6 -8.43 6.74 2.24
CA ALA A 6 -8.66 8.08 2.75
C ALA A 6 -8.20 8.18 4.20
N HIS A 7 -7.68 9.35 4.55
CA HIS A 7 -7.35 9.71 5.92
C HIS A 7 -7.84 11.13 6.17
N VAL A 8 -8.41 11.39 7.34
CA VAL A 8 -8.86 12.69 7.76
C VAL A 8 -8.47 12.92 9.22
N GLU A 9 -8.04 14.13 9.52
CA GLU A 9 -7.69 14.60 10.86
C GLU A 9 -8.18 16.05 11.01
N TRP A 10 -9.14 16.28 11.91
CA TRP A 10 -9.64 17.63 12.21
C TRP A 10 -9.66 17.89 13.71
N LYS A 11 -9.51 19.17 14.07
CA LYS A 11 -9.55 19.60 15.48
C LYS A 11 -10.94 20.14 15.79
N VAL A 12 -11.58 19.59 16.81
CA VAL A 12 -12.90 20.01 17.30
C VAL A 12 -12.71 20.71 18.64
N PHE A 13 -13.49 21.77 18.87
CA PHE A 13 -13.61 22.40 20.17
C PHE A 13 -14.99 22.06 20.74
N VAL A 14 -15.03 21.42 21.90
CA VAL A 14 -16.28 21.07 22.59
C VAL A 14 -16.17 21.55 24.03
N SER A 15 -17.03 22.50 24.43
CA SER A 15 -17.08 23.03 25.80
C SER A 15 -15.75 23.57 26.35
N GLY A 16 -14.94 24.20 25.48
CA GLY A 16 -13.62 24.75 25.85
C GLY A 16 -12.46 23.75 25.70
N ASP A 17 -12.75 22.46 25.56
CA ASP A 17 -11.74 21.43 25.31
C ASP A 17 -11.44 21.29 23.82
N LYS A 18 -10.15 21.31 23.49
CA LYS A 18 -9.64 21.02 22.15
C LYS A 18 -9.36 19.54 21.98
N ARG A 19 -10.07 18.90 21.06
CA ARG A 19 -9.90 17.49 20.70
C ARG A 19 -9.48 17.36 19.25
N THR A 20 -8.77 16.28 18.93
CA THR A 20 -8.42 15.93 17.55
C THR A 20 -9.14 14.64 17.20
N VAL A 21 -9.93 14.68 16.13
CA VAL A 21 -10.67 13.53 15.60
C VAL A 21 -9.95 13.06 14.36
N LYS A 22 -9.77 11.74 14.24
CA LYS A 22 -9.14 11.11 13.08
C LYS A 22 -10.01 9.97 12.57
N ASP A 23 -10.00 9.78 11.26
CA ASP A 23 -10.62 8.62 10.62
C ASP A 23 -9.79 8.16 9.41
N ASP A 24 -9.73 6.85 9.21
CA ASP A 24 -9.00 6.20 8.12
C ASP A 24 -9.93 5.20 7.44
N GLN A 25 -10.22 5.43 6.16
CA GLN A 25 -11.04 4.54 5.34
C GLN A 25 -10.21 3.86 4.26
N VAL A 26 -10.44 2.58 4.03
CA VAL A 26 -9.69 1.77 3.06
C VAL A 26 -10.60 1.38 1.92
N TYR A 27 -10.22 1.73 0.69
CA TYR A 27 -10.98 1.41 -0.52
C TYR A 27 -10.42 0.19 -1.26
N ILE A 28 -9.09 0.04 -1.28
CA ILE A 28 -8.39 -1.05 -1.95
C ILE A 28 -7.30 -1.58 -1.03
N ASP A 29 -7.23 -2.90 -0.88
CA ASP A 29 -6.14 -3.59 -0.17
C ASP A 29 -5.81 -4.92 -0.86
N GLU A 30 -5.00 -4.86 -1.92
CA GLU A 30 -4.68 -6.03 -2.74
C GLU A 30 -3.20 -6.43 -2.59
N ARG A 31 -2.94 -7.71 -2.31
CA ARG A 31 -1.58 -8.23 -2.09
C ARG A 31 -1.24 -9.35 -3.06
N ALA A 32 -0.30 -9.06 -3.96
CA ALA A 32 0.38 -10.05 -4.77
C ALA A 32 1.75 -10.40 -4.19
N VAL A 33 2.10 -11.69 -4.23
CA VAL A 33 3.46 -12.18 -4.00
C VAL A 33 4.07 -12.46 -5.36
N ILE A 34 5.18 -11.79 -5.66
CA ILE A 34 5.81 -11.88 -6.99
C ILE A 34 6.98 -12.88 -6.99
N TRP A 35 7.56 -13.15 -5.81
CA TRP A 35 8.65 -14.11 -5.64
C TRP A 35 8.66 -14.66 -4.22
N GLY A 36 8.82 -15.97 -4.10
CA GLY A 36 8.82 -16.71 -2.84
C GLY A 36 7.42 -17.03 -2.30
N GLU A 37 7.37 -17.63 -1.12
CA GLU A 37 6.12 -18.02 -0.46
C GLU A 37 5.69 -17.01 0.62
N ARG A 38 4.39 -17.03 0.94
CA ARG A 38 3.85 -16.26 2.07
C ARG A 38 4.31 -16.92 3.36
N ALA A 39 4.97 -16.15 4.24
CA ALA A 39 5.27 -16.62 5.59
C ALA A 39 3.96 -17.04 6.28
N GLY A 40 3.78 -18.34 6.50
CA GLY A 40 2.59 -18.93 7.12
C GLY A 40 1.97 -20.11 6.37
N GLU A 41 2.31 -20.32 5.10
CA GLU A 41 2.00 -21.58 4.41
C GLU A 41 3.19 -22.52 4.63
N GLY A 42 3.00 -23.50 5.53
CA GLY A 42 4.05 -24.36 6.08
C GLY A 42 4.61 -25.40 5.11
N LEU A 43 5.02 -24.97 3.92
CA LEU A 43 5.77 -25.81 3.01
C LEU A 43 7.23 -25.40 3.09
N ASP A 44 8.10 -26.38 3.33
CA ASP A 44 9.55 -26.25 3.47
C ASP A 44 10.21 -25.97 2.10
N VAL A 45 9.58 -25.10 1.29
CA VAL A 45 10.06 -24.75 -0.04
C VAL A 45 11.15 -23.70 0.16
N THR A 46 12.37 -24.14 -0.07
CA THR A 46 13.53 -23.26 -0.10
C THR A 46 13.34 -22.24 -1.23
N VAL A 47 12.86 -21.04 -0.89
CA VAL A 47 12.73 -19.96 -1.88
C VAL A 47 14.10 -19.73 -2.53
N PRO A 48 14.22 -19.84 -3.87
CA PRO A 48 15.53 -19.77 -4.51
C PRO A 48 16.18 -18.41 -4.24
N VAL A 49 17.47 -18.44 -3.90
CA VAL A 49 18.26 -17.22 -3.68
C VAL A 49 18.36 -16.49 -5.02
N LEU A 50 17.89 -15.24 -5.05
CA LEU A 50 18.09 -14.38 -6.22
C LEU A 50 19.58 -14.11 -6.40
N VAL A 51 20.14 -14.63 -7.50
CA VAL A 51 21.52 -14.40 -7.89
C VAL A 51 21.80 -12.92 -8.08
N ARG A 52 23.07 -12.51 -7.98
CA ARG A 52 23.46 -11.13 -8.26
C ARG A 52 23.13 -10.80 -9.71
N GLY A 53 22.34 -9.74 -9.93
CA GLY A 53 21.94 -9.32 -11.25
C GLY A 53 20.77 -8.35 -11.22
N GLN A 54 20.35 -7.90 -12.40
CA GLN A 54 19.13 -7.12 -12.58
C GLN A 54 17.95 -8.08 -12.73
N HIS A 55 16.98 -7.96 -11.82
CA HIS A 55 15.76 -8.75 -11.84
C HIS A 55 14.58 -7.83 -12.12
N GLN A 56 13.76 -8.19 -13.10
CA GLN A 56 12.53 -7.47 -13.42
C GLN A 56 11.35 -8.37 -13.08
N PHE A 57 10.47 -7.87 -12.22
CA PHE A 57 9.32 -8.61 -11.71
C PHE A 57 8.05 -7.90 -12.17
N PRO A 58 7.44 -8.30 -13.31
CA PRO A 58 6.20 -7.71 -13.75
C PRO A 58 5.10 -8.01 -12.72
N PHE A 59 4.26 -7.03 -12.45
CA PHE A 59 3.10 -7.18 -11.58
C PHE A 59 1.89 -6.48 -12.19
N ARG A 60 0.71 -7.03 -11.91
CA ARG A 60 -0.57 -6.46 -12.31
C ARG A 60 -1.52 -6.53 -11.14
N PHE A 61 -2.30 -5.47 -10.96
CA PHE A 61 -3.41 -5.41 -10.03
C PHE A 61 -4.65 -5.00 -10.84
N ASN A 62 -5.80 -5.56 -10.51
CA ASN A 62 -7.05 -5.17 -11.13
C ASN A 62 -7.72 -4.14 -10.21
N ILE A 63 -7.80 -2.89 -10.66
CA ILE A 63 -8.50 -1.86 -9.92
C ILE A 63 -10.01 -2.16 -10.03
N PRO A 64 -10.74 -2.19 -8.90
CA PRO A 64 -12.17 -2.45 -8.93
C PRO A 64 -12.89 -1.33 -9.70
N GLU A 65 -13.89 -1.71 -10.49
CA GLU A 65 -14.75 -0.79 -11.26
C GLU A 65 -15.74 -0.01 -10.37
N THR A 66 -15.64 -0.17 -9.05
CA THR A 66 -16.45 0.58 -8.09
C THR A 66 -16.09 2.05 -8.11
N ASN A 67 -17.01 2.90 -7.61
CA ASN A 67 -16.82 4.34 -7.51
C ASN A 67 -15.70 4.70 -6.51
N LEU A 68 -14.45 4.56 -6.93
CA LEU A 68 -13.28 4.96 -6.16
C LEU A 68 -13.23 6.49 -6.06
N PRO A 69 -13.12 7.05 -4.86
CA PRO A 69 -12.97 8.49 -4.69
C PRO A 69 -11.75 9.02 -5.44
N CYS A 70 -11.82 10.26 -5.92
CA CYS A 70 -10.67 10.89 -6.57
C CYS A 70 -9.50 11.05 -5.59
N SER A 71 -8.28 11.04 -6.14
CA SER A 71 -7.10 11.45 -5.37
C SER A 71 -7.29 12.89 -4.87
N PHE A 72 -6.96 13.12 -3.61
CA PHE A 72 -7.14 14.40 -2.95
C PHE A 72 -6.00 14.64 -1.96
N GLU A 73 -5.50 15.87 -1.88
CA GLU A 73 -4.43 16.24 -0.98
C GLU A 73 -4.78 17.57 -0.30
N SER A 74 -4.78 17.56 1.02
CA SER A 74 -4.88 18.77 1.84
C SER A 74 -4.12 18.58 3.15
N ARG A 75 -4.04 19.65 3.95
CA ARG A 75 -3.42 19.60 5.28
C ARG A 75 -4.19 18.70 6.26
N ALA A 76 -5.52 18.67 6.16
CA ALA A 76 -6.39 17.97 7.12
C ALA A 76 -6.80 16.58 6.65
N CYS A 77 -6.74 16.30 5.35
CA CYS A 77 -7.10 15.00 4.80
C CYS A 77 -6.45 14.70 3.45
N TYR A 78 -6.36 13.42 3.13
CA TYR A 78 -5.88 12.96 1.83
C TYR A 78 -6.59 11.69 1.40
N ILE A 79 -6.65 11.48 0.09
CA ILE A 79 -7.07 10.24 -0.55
C ILE A 79 -5.90 9.82 -1.44
N ARG A 80 -5.24 8.72 -1.06
CA ARG A 80 -4.01 8.25 -1.72
C ARG A 80 -4.14 6.80 -2.17
N TYR A 81 -3.71 6.59 -3.40
CA TYR A 81 -3.53 5.26 -4.00
C TYR A 81 -2.04 5.05 -4.21
N PHE A 82 -1.51 3.92 -3.74
CA PHE A 82 -0.09 3.62 -3.86
C PHE A 82 0.19 2.14 -4.01
N VAL A 83 1.29 1.83 -4.70
CA VAL A 83 1.87 0.49 -4.71
C VAL A 83 3.04 0.47 -3.75
N LYS A 84 3.00 -0.47 -2.81
CA LYS A 84 4.04 -0.74 -1.84
C LYS A 84 4.69 -2.09 -2.14
N VAL A 85 5.98 -2.05 -2.45
CA VAL A 85 6.82 -3.24 -2.62
C VAL A 85 7.53 -3.50 -1.30
N ARG A 86 7.44 -4.73 -0.82
CA ARG A 86 8.15 -5.19 0.37
C ARG A 86 9.06 -6.34 -0.03
N ARG A 87 10.34 -6.20 0.27
CA ARG A 87 11.29 -7.31 0.22
C ARG A 87 11.46 -7.84 1.63
N HIS A 88 11.05 -9.09 1.85
CA HIS A 88 11.40 -9.81 3.06
C HIS A 88 12.70 -10.57 2.79
N ARG A 89 13.72 -10.31 3.61
CA ARG A 89 14.92 -11.14 3.64
C ARG A 89 15.06 -11.64 5.06
N THR A 90 15.23 -12.96 5.21
CA THR A 90 15.57 -13.57 6.50
C THR A 90 17.07 -13.90 6.48
N PRO A 91 17.98 -12.95 6.79
CA PRO A 91 19.29 -13.33 7.26
C PRO A 91 19.12 -13.86 8.70
N GLY A 92 19.96 -14.81 9.11
CA GLY A 92 19.94 -15.34 10.49
C GLY A 92 19.66 -14.27 11.53
N ASN A 93 18.57 -14.46 12.28
CA ASN A 93 18.09 -13.72 13.45
C ASN A 93 17.65 -12.24 13.35
N ARG A 94 17.56 -11.57 12.19
CA ARG A 94 16.85 -10.27 12.12
C ARG A 94 16.08 -10.07 10.82
N PRO A 95 14.73 -10.01 10.84
CA PRO A 95 13.95 -9.70 9.65
C PRO A 95 14.20 -8.25 9.24
N CYS A 96 14.83 -8.03 8.08
CA CYS A 96 14.95 -6.71 7.47
C CYS A 96 13.90 -6.57 6.37
N THR A 97 12.97 -5.63 6.55
CA THR A 97 11.93 -5.31 5.55
C THR A 97 12.29 -4.00 4.87
N HIS A 98 12.69 -4.07 3.60
CA HIS A 98 12.84 -2.87 2.79
C HIS A 98 11.52 -2.56 2.07
N THR A 99 11.09 -1.30 2.13
CA THR A 99 9.81 -0.84 1.59
C THR A 99 10.05 0.28 0.58
N HIS A 100 9.53 0.12 -0.63
CA HIS A 100 9.37 1.23 -1.57
C HIS A 100 7.88 1.51 -1.80
N THR A 101 7.52 2.78 -1.91
CA THR A 101 6.14 3.23 -2.13
C THR A 101 6.11 4.14 -3.36
N LEU A 102 5.24 3.83 -4.31
CA LEU A 102 4.96 4.66 -5.48
C LEU A 102 3.53 5.20 -5.38
N SER A 103 3.38 6.53 -5.39
CA SER A 103 2.06 7.17 -5.39
C SER A 103 1.48 7.19 -6.80
N LEU A 104 0.22 6.80 -6.93
CA LEU A 104 -0.53 6.83 -8.18
C LEU A 104 -1.43 8.07 -8.14
N SER A 105 -0.89 9.22 -8.54
CA SER A 105 -1.57 10.52 -8.47
C SER A 105 -2.57 10.78 -9.62
N LEU A 106 -2.71 9.88 -10.59
CA LEU A 106 -3.41 10.13 -11.87
C LEU A 106 -4.64 9.24 -12.14
N PHE A 107 -5.29 8.70 -11.11
CA PHE A 107 -6.40 7.75 -11.29
C PHE A 107 -7.68 8.29 -11.97
N ARG A 108 -7.76 9.60 -12.27
CA ARG A 108 -8.89 10.17 -13.03
C ARG A 108 -8.65 10.39 -14.53
N PHE A 109 -7.42 10.27 -15.04
CA PHE A 109 -7.16 10.59 -16.45
C PHE A 109 -7.13 9.38 -17.40
N LEU A 110 -7.12 8.13 -16.89
CA LEU A 110 -6.98 6.95 -17.75
C LEU A 110 -8.28 6.17 -18.03
N TYR A 111 -9.41 6.54 -17.40
CA TYR A 111 -10.69 5.82 -17.54
C TYR A 111 -11.85 6.69 -18.08
N VAL A 112 -11.54 7.88 -18.63
CA VAL A 112 -12.53 8.78 -19.29
C VAL A 112 -12.10 9.12 -20.73
N LEU A 113 -11.34 8.25 -21.39
CA LEU A 113 -11.05 8.35 -22.83
C LEU A 113 -11.25 6.98 -23.48
#